data_AF-A0A8S3W276-F1
#
_entry.id   AF-A0A8S3W276-F1
#
_cell.length_a   1.000
_cell.length_b   1.000
_cell.length_c   1.000
_cell.angle_alpha   90.00
_cell.angle_beta   90.00
_cell.angle_gamma   90.00
#
_symmetry.space_group_name_H-M   'P 1'
#
loop_
_entity.id
_entity.type
_entity.pdbx_description
1 polymer ?
#
loop_
_entity_poly.entity_id
_entity_poly.type
_entity_poly.pdbx_seq_one_letter_code
_entity_poly.pdbx_strand_id
1 'polypeptide(L)'
;MNALRDAMVYGPNVHIRKIECSNHLLRNYSNKLRKLGKKTQNEVGFLPVILRKALLDKIRRLNNAVTGAVAHAQQLELATADKIRILQEDLRNGPCHVFGCHDSCKQYYCKGLVTEENLVPQLKSSGIWNDIFENVGWLLQNAESLLLQETNNAAEQFNCIIAKFLAGKRVNFTRRGTYEARCFSAVGNYNTKDYSFLSKVQKAICPETSYSYTEKYINKMTNNLVRQQKRRALYKTSGTKRAKRFKTADIHYGDITVQEPDMPPDIFEKKKNDFLLSITLNNDEIEELEKKTKAQSNSDLWIVERKKRITASLFGQICKMKDSTPCTATLKNMLYSTFTGNDATRYGTAHETTAIADLEIKIKQKVTPCGLFICMDKPYLGASPDGLLGEDSLIEIKCPSSAAGFTPLEAVRQKENYILCGNFKWNKTKKNTQLLLPGSRTTNDNKTKFLLFCYLDAKWHRN
;
A
#
# COMPACT_ATOMS: atom_id res chain seq x y z
N MET A 1 -3.58 7.12 10.40
CA MET A 1 -2.18 6.76 10.08
C MET A 1 -1.24 7.93 10.28
N ASN A 2 -1.44 9.07 9.60
CA ASN A 2 -0.55 10.23 9.72
C ASN A 2 -0.36 10.69 11.18
N ALA A 3 -1.45 10.88 11.93
CA ALA A 3 -1.38 11.24 13.34
C ALA A 3 -0.62 10.23 14.23
N LEU A 4 -0.65 8.92 13.92
CA LEU A 4 0.10 7.91 14.67
C LEU A 4 1.59 7.92 14.32
N ARG A 5 1.92 8.22 13.06
CA ARG A 5 3.30 8.39 12.59
C ARG A 5 3.92 9.66 13.13
N ASP A 6 3.14 10.74 13.18
CA ASP A 6 3.54 12.03 13.75
C ASP A 6 3.71 11.93 15.29
N ALA A 7 2.83 11.20 15.98
CA ALA A 7 2.88 11.05 17.43
C ALA A 7 3.95 10.04 17.92
N MET A 8 4.51 9.21 17.03
CA MET A 8 5.55 8.23 17.38
C MET A 8 5.25 7.40 18.63
N VAL A 9 3.99 6.99 18.81
CA VAL A 9 3.51 6.35 20.06
C VAL A 9 4.34 5.12 20.46
N TYR A 10 4.99 4.47 19.49
CA TYR A 10 5.81 3.27 19.67
C TYR A 10 7.33 3.53 19.57
N GLY A 11 7.76 4.80 19.57
CA GLY A 11 9.16 5.21 19.47
C GLY A 11 9.68 5.38 18.03
N PRO A 12 10.91 5.93 17.87
CA PRO A 12 11.49 6.27 16.57
C PRO A 12 11.87 5.07 15.70
N ASN A 13 12.20 3.95 16.32
CA ASN A 13 12.76 2.78 15.66
C ASN A 13 11.71 1.77 15.21
N VAL A 14 10.43 2.04 15.44
CA VAL A 14 9.32 1.15 15.06
C VAL A 14 8.67 1.65 13.79
N HIS A 15 8.69 0.83 12.74
CA HIS A 15 7.98 1.12 11.50
C HIS A 15 6.49 0.78 11.63
N ILE A 16 5.61 1.77 11.47
CA ILE A 16 4.16 1.56 11.48
C ILE A 16 3.65 1.39 10.05
N ARG A 17 3.33 0.14 9.72
CA ARG A 17 2.74 -0.25 8.43
C ARG A 17 1.21 -0.21 8.46
N LYS A 18 0.59 0.17 7.35
CA LYS A 18 -0.85 0.02 7.17
C LYS A 18 -1.10 -1.35 6.57
N ILE A 19 -1.92 -2.16 7.24
CA ILE A 19 -2.45 -3.41 6.68
C ILE A 19 -3.88 -3.15 6.20
N GLU A 20 -4.16 -3.51 4.94
CA GLU A 20 -5.48 -3.35 4.37
C GLU A 20 -6.41 -4.49 4.83
N CYS A 21 -7.67 -4.16 5.11
CA CYS A 21 -8.67 -5.16 5.45
C CYS A 21 -8.94 -6.08 4.26
N SER A 22 -8.81 -7.40 4.43
CA SER A 22 -8.98 -8.36 3.34
C SER A 22 -10.40 -8.32 2.75
N ASN A 23 -11.42 -8.13 3.59
CA ASN A 23 -12.81 -7.93 3.12
C ASN A 23 -12.94 -6.67 2.26
N HIS A 24 -12.22 -5.60 2.62
CA HIS A 24 -12.23 -4.36 1.85
C HIS A 24 -11.53 -4.54 0.49
N LEU A 25 -10.40 -5.25 0.44
CA LEU A 25 -9.69 -5.57 -0.79
C LEU A 25 -10.58 -6.37 -1.76
N LEU A 26 -11.21 -7.45 -1.28
CA LEU A 26 -12.10 -8.29 -2.09
C LEU A 26 -13.35 -7.53 -2.56
N ARG A 27 -13.94 -6.70 -1.68
CA ARG A 27 -15.09 -5.87 -2.04
C ARG A 27 -14.73 -4.81 -3.07
N ASN A 28 -13.57 -4.16 -2.92
CA ASN A 28 -13.08 -3.17 -3.88
C ASN A 28 -12.83 -3.82 -5.24
N TYR A 29 -12.12 -4.95 -5.28
CA TYR A 29 -11.91 -5.74 -6.49
C TYR A 29 -13.23 -6.08 -7.18
N SER A 30 -14.19 -6.64 -6.44
CA SER A 30 -15.53 -6.94 -6.96
C SER A 30 -16.26 -5.71 -7.52
N ASN A 31 -16.20 -4.59 -6.81
CA ASN A 31 -16.86 -3.36 -7.22
C ASN A 31 -16.25 -2.79 -8.50
N LYS A 32 -14.91 -2.82 -8.64
CA LYS A 32 -14.24 -2.37 -9.86
C LYS A 32 -14.55 -3.28 -11.05
N LEU A 33 -14.57 -4.60 -10.86
CA LEU A 33 -15.01 -5.54 -11.91
C LEU A 33 -16.48 -5.35 -12.30
N ARG A 34 -17.37 -5.06 -11.34
CA ARG A 34 -18.78 -4.73 -11.64
C ARG A 34 -18.90 -3.44 -12.45
N LYS A 35 -18.07 -2.43 -12.16
CA LYS A 35 -18.01 -1.19 -12.96
C LYS A 35 -17.53 -1.49 -14.37
N LEU A 36 -16.50 -2.33 -14.51
CA LEU A 36 -15.99 -2.75 -15.81
C LEU A 36 -17.05 -3.47 -16.66
N GLY A 37 -17.79 -4.41 -16.07
CA GLY A 37 -18.89 -5.08 -16.77
C GLY A 37 -20.03 -4.16 -17.23
N LYS A 38 -20.19 -2.99 -16.61
CA LYS A 38 -21.17 -1.96 -17.03
C LYS A 38 -20.63 -0.99 -18.08
N LYS A 39 -19.31 -0.87 -18.21
CA LYS A 39 -18.66 0.00 -19.20
C LYS A 39 -19.05 -0.48 -20.60
N THR A 40 -19.43 0.43 -21.51
CA THR A 40 -19.84 0.07 -22.88
C THR A 40 -18.73 0.24 -23.89
N GLN A 41 -17.71 1.03 -23.55
CA GLN A 41 -16.58 1.36 -24.41
C GLN A 41 -15.29 1.46 -23.57
N ASN A 42 -14.16 1.14 -24.16
CA ASN A 42 -12.83 1.45 -23.65
C ASN A 42 -12.02 2.18 -24.72
N GLU A 43 -10.72 2.34 -24.48
CA GLU A 43 -9.80 3.01 -25.42
C GLU A 43 -9.64 2.26 -26.76
N VAL A 44 -10.01 0.97 -26.81
CA VAL A 44 -9.94 0.12 -28.01
C VAL A 44 -11.23 0.23 -28.83
N GLY A 45 -12.36 0.52 -28.19
CA GLY A 45 -13.64 0.71 -28.85
C GLY A 45 -14.81 0.16 -28.04
N PHE A 46 -15.85 -0.31 -28.73
CA PHE A 46 -17.04 -0.88 -28.11
C PHE A 46 -16.76 -2.25 -27.49
N LEU A 47 -17.23 -2.43 -26.25
CA LEU A 47 -17.03 -3.67 -25.49
C LEU A 47 -18.17 -4.66 -25.77
N PRO A 48 -17.86 -5.89 -26.24
CA PRO A 48 -18.88 -6.89 -26.54
C PRO A 48 -19.77 -7.21 -25.34
N VAL A 49 -21.09 -7.20 -25.54
CA VAL A 49 -22.09 -7.48 -24.49
C VAL A 49 -21.87 -8.87 -23.87
N ILE A 50 -21.53 -9.86 -24.70
CA ILE A 50 -21.30 -11.25 -24.28
C ILE A 50 -20.16 -11.32 -23.27
N LEU A 51 -19.01 -10.71 -23.57
CA LEU A 51 -17.85 -10.70 -22.69
C LEU A 51 -18.10 -9.94 -21.39
N ARG A 52 -18.86 -8.85 -21.45
CA ARG A 52 -19.24 -8.07 -20.27
C ARG A 52 -20.17 -8.84 -19.33
N LYS A 53 -21.15 -9.57 -19.89
CA LYS A 53 -22.01 -10.47 -19.10
C LYS A 53 -21.19 -11.61 -18.49
N ALA A 54 -20.33 -12.25 -19.27
CA ALA A 54 -19.44 -13.31 -18.79
C ALA A 54 -18.54 -12.85 -17.63
N LEU A 55 -18.00 -11.62 -17.71
CA LEU A 55 -17.25 -11.02 -16.60
C LEU A 55 -18.12 -10.88 -15.34
N LEU A 56 -19.32 -10.31 -15.46
CA LEU A 56 -20.23 -10.11 -14.32
C LEU A 56 -20.60 -11.43 -13.63
N ASP A 57 -20.87 -12.47 -14.42
CA ASP A 57 -21.24 -13.80 -13.91
C ASP A 57 -20.06 -14.48 -13.20
N LYS A 58 -18.82 -14.21 -13.65
CA LYS A 58 -17.60 -14.82 -13.11
C LYS A 58 -16.96 -14.07 -11.93
N ILE A 59 -17.46 -12.92 -11.50
CA ILE A 59 -16.89 -12.13 -10.38
C ILE A 59 -16.77 -12.96 -9.08
N ARG A 60 -17.79 -13.78 -8.78
CA ARG A 60 -17.74 -14.64 -7.59
C ARG A 60 -16.61 -15.67 -7.68
N ARG A 61 -16.41 -16.25 -8.86
CA ARG A 61 -15.31 -17.21 -9.11
C ARG A 61 -13.95 -16.53 -9.01
N LEU A 62 -13.82 -15.28 -9.48
CA LEU A 62 -12.59 -14.49 -9.31
C LEU A 62 -12.26 -14.27 -7.82
N ASN A 63 -13.24 -13.94 -6.97
CA ASN A 63 -12.99 -13.85 -5.52
C ASN A 63 -12.66 -15.21 -4.89
N ASN A 64 -13.31 -16.29 -5.32
CA ASN A 64 -13.01 -17.64 -4.84
C ASN A 64 -11.58 -18.06 -5.21
N ALA A 65 -11.12 -17.69 -6.42
CA ALA A 65 -9.75 -17.86 -6.87
C ALA A 65 -8.74 -17.13 -5.97
N VAL A 66 -9.03 -15.89 -5.57
CA VAL A 66 -8.19 -15.11 -4.64
C VAL A 66 -8.17 -15.76 -3.25
N THR A 67 -9.34 -16.06 -2.69
CA THR A 67 -9.45 -16.63 -1.34
C THR A 67 -8.85 -18.04 -1.25
N GLY A 68 -9.00 -18.86 -2.29
CA GLY A 68 -8.35 -20.16 -2.40
C GLY A 68 -6.83 -20.07 -2.47
N ALA A 69 -6.29 -19.12 -3.26
CA ALA A 69 -4.85 -18.86 -3.30
C ALA A 69 -4.29 -18.42 -1.94
N VAL A 70 -5.00 -17.53 -1.24
CA VAL A 70 -4.61 -17.07 0.10
C VAL A 70 -4.61 -18.24 1.09
N ALA A 71 -5.67 -19.06 1.10
CA ALA A 71 -5.78 -20.20 2.00
C ALA A 71 -4.64 -21.20 1.80
N HIS A 72 -4.27 -21.48 0.55
CA HIS A 72 -3.14 -22.34 0.24
C HIS A 72 -1.81 -21.73 0.71
N ALA A 73 -1.55 -20.46 0.37
CA ALA A 73 -0.30 -19.79 0.75
C ALA A 73 -0.07 -19.73 2.27
N GLN A 74 -1.15 -19.64 3.06
CA GLN A 74 -1.06 -19.68 4.54
C GLN A 74 -0.59 -21.02 5.07
N GLN A 75 -1.04 -22.13 4.46
CA GLN A 75 -0.74 -23.50 4.88
C GLN A 75 0.71 -23.93 4.59
N LEU A 76 1.43 -23.21 3.73
CA LEU A 76 2.82 -23.52 3.41
C LEU A 76 3.73 -23.29 4.61
N GLU A 77 4.70 -24.16 4.85
CA GLU A 77 5.75 -23.96 5.86
C GLU A 77 6.99 -23.30 5.23
N LEU A 78 6.80 -22.07 4.71
CA LEU A 78 7.83 -21.29 4.03
C LEU A 78 8.00 -19.91 4.68
N ALA A 79 9.10 -19.23 4.36
CA ALA A 79 9.29 -17.84 4.75
C ALA A 79 8.18 -16.96 4.17
N THR A 80 7.80 -15.89 4.89
CA THR A 80 6.71 -14.98 4.48
C THR A 80 6.92 -14.42 3.08
N ALA A 81 8.16 -14.11 2.70
CA ALA A 81 8.52 -13.62 1.38
C ALA A 81 8.17 -14.64 0.26
N ASP A 82 8.46 -15.93 0.49
CA ASP A 82 8.13 -16.99 -0.47
C ASP A 82 6.62 -17.23 -0.57
N LYS A 83 5.91 -17.17 0.57
CA LYS A 83 4.44 -17.23 0.59
C LYS A 83 3.82 -16.11 -0.24
N ILE A 84 4.34 -14.89 -0.10
CA ILE A 84 3.88 -13.72 -0.88
C ILE A 84 4.15 -13.94 -2.37
N ARG A 85 5.34 -14.43 -2.74
CA ARG A 85 5.68 -14.70 -4.15
C ARG A 85 4.74 -15.73 -4.77
N ILE A 86 4.49 -16.86 -4.08
CA ILE A 86 3.57 -17.90 -4.53
C ILE A 86 2.16 -17.35 -4.67
N LEU A 87 1.69 -16.58 -3.67
CA LEU A 87 0.39 -15.93 -3.72
C LEU A 87 0.29 -14.97 -4.92
N GLN A 88 1.32 -14.17 -5.20
CA GLN A 88 1.32 -13.26 -6.34
C GLN A 88 1.25 -14.00 -7.69
N GLU A 89 1.92 -15.14 -7.84
CA GLU A 89 1.80 -15.99 -9.02
C GLU A 89 0.37 -16.51 -9.21
N ASP A 90 -0.24 -17.00 -8.13
CA ASP A 90 -1.59 -17.54 -8.17
C ASP A 90 -2.64 -16.44 -8.44
N LEU A 91 -2.46 -15.24 -7.86
CA LEU A 91 -3.30 -14.08 -8.14
C LEU A 91 -3.21 -13.62 -9.60
N ARG A 92 -2.02 -13.67 -10.22
CA ARG A 92 -1.84 -13.40 -11.67
C ARG A 92 -2.54 -14.44 -12.54
N ASN A 93 -2.51 -15.70 -12.13
CA ASN A 93 -3.12 -16.80 -12.87
C ASN A 93 -4.64 -16.91 -12.65
N GLY A 94 -5.18 -16.35 -11.57
CA GLY A 94 -6.61 -16.42 -11.23
C GLY A 94 -7.57 -16.06 -12.37
N PRO A 95 -7.38 -14.93 -13.08
CA PRO A 95 -8.19 -14.61 -14.26
C PRO A 95 -8.11 -15.68 -15.37
N CYS A 96 -6.92 -16.19 -15.69
CA CYS A 96 -6.76 -17.26 -16.70
C CYS A 96 -7.59 -18.48 -16.31
N HIS A 97 -7.43 -18.94 -15.07
CA HIS A 97 -8.18 -20.08 -14.53
C HIS A 97 -9.70 -19.87 -14.61
N VAL A 98 -10.20 -18.68 -14.26
CA VAL A 98 -11.65 -18.41 -14.24
C VAL A 98 -12.23 -18.25 -15.65
N PHE A 99 -11.45 -17.76 -16.62
CA PHE A 99 -11.88 -17.56 -18.00
C PHE A 99 -11.55 -18.73 -18.96
N GLY A 100 -11.11 -19.88 -18.43
CA GLY A 100 -10.97 -21.13 -19.18
C GLY A 100 -9.59 -21.39 -19.78
N CYS A 101 -8.57 -20.60 -19.41
CA CYS A 101 -7.17 -20.86 -19.77
C CYS A 101 -6.46 -21.53 -18.60
N HIS A 102 -6.01 -22.78 -18.80
CA HIS A 102 -5.46 -23.62 -17.74
C HIS A 102 -3.97 -23.94 -17.89
N ASP A 103 -3.29 -23.34 -18.88
CA ASP A 103 -1.89 -23.65 -19.25
C ASP A 103 -0.90 -23.49 -18.09
N SER A 104 -1.13 -22.49 -17.22
CA SER A 104 -0.27 -22.19 -16.07
C SER A 104 -0.91 -22.57 -14.72
N CYS A 105 -1.96 -23.40 -14.73
CA CYS A 105 -2.64 -23.79 -13.51
C CYS A 105 -1.88 -24.89 -12.76
N LYS A 106 -1.61 -24.65 -11.47
CA LYS A 106 -1.03 -25.65 -10.56
C LYS A 106 -2.11 -26.63 -10.08
N GLN A 107 -1.73 -27.87 -9.78
CA GLN A 107 -2.67 -28.95 -9.41
C GLN A 107 -3.50 -28.65 -8.15
N TYR A 108 -2.90 -28.00 -7.15
CA TYR A 108 -3.63 -27.60 -5.93
C TYR A 108 -4.67 -26.49 -6.20
N TYR A 109 -4.50 -25.76 -7.30
CA TYR A 109 -5.30 -24.61 -7.66
C TYR A 109 -6.40 -24.96 -8.68
N CYS A 110 -6.12 -25.91 -9.58
CA CYS A 110 -7.02 -26.34 -10.64
C CYS A 110 -7.08 -27.87 -10.71
N LYS A 111 -8.30 -28.42 -10.64
CA LYS A 111 -8.53 -29.88 -10.73
C LYS A 111 -8.54 -30.42 -12.17
N GLY A 112 -8.27 -29.58 -13.17
CA GLY A 112 -8.13 -29.99 -14.59
C GLY A 112 -9.39 -30.47 -15.31
N LEU A 113 -10.55 -30.48 -14.65
CA LEU A 113 -11.79 -31.10 -15.15
C LEU A 113 -12.78 -30.10 -15.79
N VAL A 114 -12.29 -29.03 -16.43
CA VAL A 114 -13.15 -27.92 -16.85
C VAL A 114 -13.38 -27.93 -18.36
N THR A 115 -14.60 -28.24 -18.79
CA THR A 115 -15.11 -28.19 -20.17
C THR A 115 -15.59 -26.80 -20.59
N GLU A 116 -15.08 -25.74 -19.97
CA GLU A 116 -15.55 -24.37 -20.24
C GLU A 116 -14.82 -23.78 -21.46
N GLU A 117 -15.55 -22.99 -22.26
CA GLU A 117 -14.98 -22.24 -23.37
C GLU A 117 -13.91 -21.26 -22.86
N ASN A 118 -12.75 -21.26 -23.54
CA ASN A 118 -11.66 -20.34 -23.26
C ASN A 118 -11.97 -18.95 -23.84
N LEU A 119 -12.37 -18.03 -22.95
CA LEU A 119 -12.72 -16.64 -23.31
C LEU A 119 -11.50 -15.71 -23.30
N VAL A 120 -10.32 -16.17 -22.86
CA VAL A 120 -9.12 -15.32 -22.73
C VAL A 120 -8.70 -14.66 -24.06
N PRO A 121 -8.69 -15.35 -25.21
CA PRO A 121 -8.36 -14.71 -26.49
C PRO A 121 -9.31 -13.55 -26.85
N GLN A 122 -10.61 -13.73 -26.63
CA GLN A 122 -11.64 -12.72 -26.91
C GLN A 122 -11.56 -11.53 -25.93
N LEU A 123 -11.21 -11.79 -24.66
CA LEU A 123 -10.97 -10.74 -23.66
C LEU A 123 -9.73 -9.92 -23.99
N LYS A 124 -8.67 -10.54 -24.51
CA LYS A 124 -7.45 -9.85 -24.96
C LYS A 124 -7.73 -8.95 -26.16
N SER A 125 -8.44 -9.45 -27.18
CA SER A 125 -8.74 -8.66 -28.38
C SER A 125 -9.67 -7.47 -28.10
N SER A 126 -10.57 -7.59 -27.12
CA SER A 126 -11.48 -6.50 -26.72
C SER A 126 -10.88 -5.49 -25.73
N GLY A 127 -9.66 -5.73 -25.22
CA GLY A 127 -9.02 -4.87 -24.22
C GLY A 127 -9.56 -5.03 -22.79
N ILE A 128 -10.66 -5.76 -22.56
CA ILE A 128 -11.20 -6.04 -21.22
C ILE A 128 -10.16 -6.77 -20.35
N TRP A 129 -9.30 -7.58 -20.97
CA TRP A 129 -8.23 -8.29 -20.27
C TRP A 129 -7.29 -7.33 -19.53
N ASN A 130 -6.88 -6.23 -20.17
CA ASN A 130 -5.98 -5.26 -19.55
C ASN A 130 -6.66 -4.57 -18.37
N ASP A 131 -7.92 -4.16 -18.53
CA ASP A 131 -8.72 -3.60 -17.44
C ASP A 131 -8.84 -4.59 -16.25
N ILE A 132 -9.00 -5.90 -16.50
CA ILE A 132 -9.01 -6.92 -15.43
C ILE A 132 -7.64 -6.99 -14.74
N PHE A 133 -6.55 -6.99 -15.49
CA PHE A 133 -5.20 -7.12 -14.94
C PHE A 133 -4.75 -5.89 -14.14
N GLU A 134 -5.17 -4.68 -14.53
CA GLU A 134 -4.98 -3.48 -13.71
C GLU A 134 -5.63 -3.63 -12.32
N ASN A 135 -6.81 -4.25 -12.28
CA ASN A 135 -7.52 -4.52 -11.03
C ASN A 135 -6.85 -5.62 -10.20
N VAL A 136 -6.26 -6.63 -10.85
CA VAL A 136 -5.44 -7.65 -10.19
C VAL A 136 -4.13 -7.05 -9.66
N GLY A 137 -3.54 -6.08 -10.36
CA GLY A 137 -2.35 -5.36 -9.92
C GLY A 137 -2.49 -4.77 -8.51
N TRP A 138 -3.69 -4.26 -8.19
CA TRP A 138 -3.99 -3.78 -6.84
C TRP A 138 -3.96 -4.89 -5.78
N LEU A 139 -4.42 -6.11 -6.10
CA LEU A 139 -4.33 -7.26 -5.20
C LEU A 139 -2.89 -7.73 -5.03
N LEU A 140 -2.09 -7.70 -6.10
CA LEU A 140 -0.67 -8.08 -6.06
C LEU A 140 0.15 -7.17 -5.14
N GLN A 141 -0.12 -5.86 -5.21
CA GLN A 141 0.50 -4.87 -4.32
C GLN A 141 0.12 -5.07 -2.85
N ASN A 142 -1.08 -5.61 -2.59
CA ASN A 142 -1.60 -5.86 -1.25
C ASN A 142 -1.57 -7.35 -0.88
N ALA A 143 -0.75 -8.17 -1.54
CA ALA A 143 -0.69 -9.61 -1.34
C ALA A 143 -0.32 -9.97 0.12
N GLU A 144 0.58 -9.20 0.73
CA GLU A 144 0.91 -9.35 2.15
C GLU A 144 -0.30 -9.09 3.07
N SER A 145 -1.09 -8.04 2.80
CA SER A 145 -2.32 -7.77 3.56
C SER A 145 -3.37 -8.88 3.38
N LEU A 146 -3.45 -9.47 2.19
CA LEU A 146 -4.31 -10.63 1.94
C LEU A 146 -3.84 -11.85 2.72
N LEU A 147 -2.53 -12.09 2.79
CA LEU A 147 -1.93 -13.21 3.52
C LEU A 147 -2.18 -13.12 5.03
N LEU A 148 -2.16 -11.92 5.60
CA LEU A 148 -2.42 -11.67 7.02
C LEU A 148 -3.90 -11.89 7.41
N GLN A 149 -4.84 -11.77 6.47
CA GLN A 149 -6.28 -11.93 6.70
C GLN A 149 -6.89 -11.02 7.79
N GLU A 150 -6.32 -9.84 8.01
CA GLU A 150 -6.86 -8.89 8.98
C GLU A 150 -8.22 -8.33 8.52
N THR A 151 -9.20 -8.27 9.44
CA THR A 151 -10.53 -7.74 9.16
C THR A 151 -10.88 -6.58 10.08
N ASN A 152 -11.49 -5.53 9.52
CA ASN A 152 -11.98 -4.38 10.28
C ASN A 152 -13.38 -4.61 10.89
N ASN A 153 -13.85 -5.85 10.94
CA ASN A 153 -15.22 -6.20 11.31
C ASN A 153 -15.63 -5.63 12.68
N ALA A 154 -14.72 -5.63 13.66
CA ALA A 154 -15.00 -5.07 14.99
C ALA A 154 -15.21 -3.54 14.94
N ALA A 155 -14.37 -2.83 14.18
CA ALA A 155 -14.49 -1.38 14.00
C ALA A 155 -15.71 -0.99 13.15
N GLU A 156 -16.05 -1.76 12.11
CA GLU A 156 -17.26 -1.57 11.33
C GLU A 156 -18.52 -1.87 12.14
N GLN A 157 -18.53 -2.94 12.94
CA GLN A 157 -19.62 -3.24 13.88
C GLN A 157 -19.82 -2.10 14.87
N PHE A 158 -18.74 -1.58 15.45
CA PHE A 158 -18.77 -0.44 16.36
C PHE A 158 -19.35 0.81 15.67
N ASN A 159 -18.86 1.16 14.48
CA ASN A 159 -19.37 2.31 13.72
C ASN A 159 -20.82 2.12 13.25
N CYS A 160 -21.23 0.90 12.92
CA CYS A 160 -22.61 0.58 12.56
C CYS A 160 -23.55 0.79 13.76
N ILE A 161 -23.12 0.37 14.96
CA ILE A 161 -23.83 0.64 16.21
C ILE A 161 -23.98 2.15 16.41
N ILE A 162 -22.89 2.93 16.32
CA ILE A 162 -22.96 4.40 16.44
C ILE A 162 -23.92 5.00 15.41
N ALA A 163 -23.78 4.65 14.12
CA ALA A 163 -24.59 5.22 13.03
C ALA A 163 -26.09 4.94 13.21
N LYS A 164 -26.45 3.75 13.72
CA LYS A 164 -27.83 3.36 14.01
C LYS A 164 -28.49 4.23 15.08
N PHE A 165 -27.71 4.75 16.03
CA PHE A 165 -28.22 5.64 17.08
C PHE A 165 -28.10 7.12 16.74
N LEU A 166 -27.31 7.47 15.72
CA LEU A 166 -27.21 8.84 15.23
C LEU A 166 -28.42 9.29 14.42
N ALA A 167 -29.33 8.39 14.00
CA ALA A 167 -30.46 8.67 13.10
C ALA A 167 -30.03 9.46 11.83
N GLY A 168 -28.77 9.30 11.41
CA GLY A 168 -28.16 10.10 10.35
C GLY A 168 -27.63 11.47 10.80
N LYS A 169 -26.75 12.06 9.98
CA LYS A 169 -25.95 13.27 10.23
C LYS A 169 -26.74 14.58 10.53
N ARG A 170 -28.05 14.60 10.76
CA ARG A 170 -28.82 15.88 10.71
C ARG A 170 -29.40 16.40 12.02
N VAL A 171 -29.82 15.56 12.96
CA VAL A 171 -30.62 16.02 14.13
C VAL A 171 -29.78 16.70 15.22
N ASN A 172 -28.47 16.44 15.26
CA ASN A 172 -27.68 16.64 16.49
C ASN A 172 -26.48 17.60 16.36
N PHE A 173 -26.29 18.26 15.21
CA PHE A 173 -25.14 19.15 14.97
C PHE A 173 -25.20 20.48 15.74
N THR A 174 -26.37 20.84 16.27
CA THR A 174 -26.57 22.11 16.98
C THR A 174 -26.03 22.11 18.41
N ARG A 175 -25.64 20.96 18.97
CA ARG A 175 -25.14 20.83 20.36
C ARG A 175 -23.68 20.35 20.38
N ARG A 176 -22.77 21.21 20.87
CA ARG A 176 -21.33 20.97 21.03
C ARG A 176 -21.07 19.77 21.97
N GLY A 177 -20.02 18.97 21.71
CA GLY A 177 -19.63 17.82 22.55
C GLY A 177 -20.50 16.55 22.42
N THR A 178 -21.60 16.62 21.66
CA THR A 178 -22.56 15.51 21.62
C THR A 178 -22.10 14.30 20.81
N TYR A 179 -21.16 14.45 19.88
CA TYR A 179 -20.59 13.32 19.14
C TYR A 179 -19.80 12.38 20.07
N GLU A 180 -18.92 12.94 20.91
CA GLU A 180 -18.15 12.20 21.90
C GLU A 180 -19.06 11.53 22.92
N ALA A 181 -20.02 12.27 23.49
CA ALA A 181 -21.00 11.72 24.43
C ALA A 181 -21.77 10.53 23.83
N ARG A 182 -22.12 10.57 22.54
CA ARG A 182 -22.79 9.46 21.84
C ARG A 182 -21.85 8.29 21.55
N CYS A 183 -20.59 8.53 21.21
CA CYS A 183 -19.58 7.48 21.11
C CYS A 183 -19.39 6.79 22.46
N PHE A 184 -19.24 7.54 23.55
CA PHE A 184 -19.20 7.00 24.91
C PHE A 184 -20.49 6.27 25.29
N SER A 185 -21.64 6.74 24.83
CA SER A 185 -22.92 6.06 25.03
C SER A 185 -22.98 4.71 24.32
N ALA A 186 -22.52 4.66 23.07
CA ALA A 186 -22.47 3.43 22.28
C ALA A 186 -21.47 2.42 22.85
N VAL A 187 -20.27 2.89 23.25
CA VAL A 187 -19.27 2.09 23.97
C VAL A 187 -19.85 1.58 25.29
N GLY A 188 -20.47 2.48 26.06
CA GLY A 188 -21.12 2.16 27.32
C GLY A 188 -22.18 1.09 27.14
N ASN A 189 -23.10 1.25 26.19
CA ASN A 189 -24.12 0.25 25.88
C ASN A 189 -23.54 -1.09 25.41
N TYR A 190 -22.51 -1.07 24.57
CA TYR A 190 -21.84 -2.29 24.11
C TYR A 190 -21.19 -3.04 25.27
N ASN A 191 -20.52 -2.31 26.17
CA ASN A 191 -19.80 -2.86 27.31
C ASN A 191 -20.73 -3.29 28.46
N THR A 192 -21.73 -2.48 28.80
CA THR A 192 -22.71 -2.78 29.86
C THR A 192 -23.70 -3.84 29.41
N LYS A 193 -23.90 -4.00 28.10
CA LYS A 193 -24.99 -4.80 27.50
C LYS A 193 -26.37 -4.38 28.02
N ASP A 194 -26.48 -3.22 28.67
CA ASP A 194 -27.72 -2.65 29.15
C ASP A 194 -28.34 -1.82 28.02
N TYR A 195 -29.30 -2.43 27.34
CA TYR A 195 -30.00 -1.78 26.23
C TYR A 195 -30.74 -0.50 26.64
N SER A 196 -31.07 -0.33 27.92
CA SER A 196 -31.70 0.89 28.44
C SER A 196 -30.73 2.06 28.59
N PHE A 197 -29.42 1.80 28.63
CA PHE A 197 -28.38 2.81 28.82
C PHE A 197 -28.45 3.90 27.76
N LEU A 198 -28.65 3.52 26.49
CA LEU A 198 -28.77 4.49 25.41
C LEU A 198 -30.00 5.38 25.54
N SER A 199 -31.13 4.86 26.03
CA SER A 199 -32.31 5.69 26.27
C SER A 199 -32.08 6.68 27.40
N LYS A 200 -31.42 6.27 28.49
CA LYS A 200 -31.10 7.16 29.61
C LYS A 200 -30.19 8.30 29.17
N VAL A 201 -29.14 8.00 28.42
CA VAL A 201 -28.23 9.03 27.90
C VAL A 201 -28.92 9.90 26.85
N GLN A 202 -29.73 9.32 25.96
CA GLN A 202 -30.48 10.09 24.97
C GLN A 202 -31.51 11.02 25.62
N LYS A 203 -32.19 10.59 26.69
CA LYS A 203 -33.11 11.42 27.49
C LYS A 203 -32.37 12.57 28.16
N ALA A 204 -31.18 12.31 28.68
CA ALA A 204 -30.33 13.36 29.27
C ALA A 204 -29.83 14.36 28.20
N ILE A 205 -29.54 13.90 26.97
CA ILE A 205 -29.03 14.74 25.89
C ILE A 205 -30.15 15.50 25.17
N CYS A 206 -31.32 14.90 24.93
CA CYS A 206 -32.47 15.49 24.22
C CYS A 206 -33.80 15.06 24.88
N PRO A 207 -34.31 15.84 25.85
CA PRO A 207 -35.55 15.55 26.55
C PRO A 207 -36.81 15.65 25.67
N GLU A 208 -36.76 16.42 24.57
CA GLU A 208 -37.94 16.81 23.79
C GLU A 208 -38.15 15.97 22.50
N THR A 209 -37.23 15.07 22.15
CA THR A 209 -37.34 14.28 20.90
C THR A 209 -38.20 13.02 21.05
N SER A 210 -39.09 12.77 20.08
CA SER A 210 -39.98 11.60 20.03
C SER A 210 -39.21 10.27 19.99
N TYR A 211 -39.53 9.38 20.93
CA TYR A 211 -38.75 8.20 21.33
C TYR A 211 -39.00 6.91 20.51
N SER A 212 -39.78 6.98 19.44
CA SER A 212 -40.39 5.76 18.86
C SER A 212 -39.39 4.71 18.34
N TYR A 213 -38.23 5.12 17.80
CA TYR A 213 -37.25 4.18 17.25
C TYR A 213 -36.35 3.56 18.34
N THR A 214 -35.88 4.38 19.27
CA THR A 214 -35.04 3.93 20.40
C THR A 214 -35.80 2.95 21.28
N GLU A 215 -37.07 3.24 21.57
CA GLU A 215 -37.94 2.36 22.35
C GLU A 215 -38.20 1.01 21.65
N LYS A 216 -38.52 1.03 20.34
CA LYS A 216 -38.67 -0.20 19.54
C LYS A 216 -37.38 -1.04 19.54
N TYR A 217 -36.22 -0.40 19.45
CA TYR A 217 -34.94 -1.10 19.51
C TYR A 217 -34.68 -1.72 20.90
N ILE A 218 -34.97 -0.98 21.98
CA ILE A 218 -34.81 -1.46 23.36
C ILE A 218 -35.70 -2.67 23.61
N ASN A 219 -36.96 -2.61 23.21
CA ASN A 219 -37.90 -3.72 23.35
C ASN A 219 -37.42 -4.97 22.61
N LYS A 220 -36.94 -4.81 21.36
CA LYS A 220 -36.37 -5.91 20.58
C LYS A 220 -35.15 -6.54 21.25
N MET A 221 -34.22 -5.72 21.74
CA MET A 221 -32.98 -6.22 22.33
C MET A 221 -33.24 -6.85 23.71
N THR A 222 -34.09 -6.25 24.55
CA THR A 222 -34.50 -6.80 25.85
C THR A 222 -35.12 -8.18 25.69
N ASN A 223 -36.00 -8.36 24.70
CA ASN A 223 -36.58 -9.67 24.38
C ASN A 223 -35.53 -10.71 23.96
N ASN A 224 -34.48 -10.30 23.23
CA ASN A 224 -33.37 -11.19 22.86
C ASN A 224 -32.48 -11.54 24.06
N LEU A 225 -32.22 -10.60 24.98
CA LEU A 225 -31.48 -10.87 26.22
C LEU A 225 -32.23 -11.84 27.11
N VAL A 226 -33.54 -11.64 27.32
CA VAL A 226 -34.37 -12.56 28.12
C VAL A 226 -34.31 -13.97 27.53
N ARG A 227 -34.39 -14.12 26.21
CA ARG A 227 -34.22 -15.42 25.53
C ARG A 227 -32.83 -16.01 25.76
N GLN A 228 -31.77 -15.21 25.65
CA GLN A 228 -30.39 -15.66 25.85
C GLN A 228 -30.10 -16.01 27.32
N GLN A 229 -30.63 -15.25 28.27
CA GLN A 229 -30.51 -15.49 29.71
C GLN A 229 -31.24 -16.78 30.10
N LYS A 230 -32.45 -17.02 29.61
CA LYS A 230 -33.14 -18.32 29.75
C LYS A 230 -32.27 -19.46 29.22
N ARG A 231 -31.61 -19.27 28.07
CA ARG A 231 -30.71 -20.26 27.47
C ARG A 231 -29.42 -20.49 28.26
N ARG A 232 -28.90 -19.46 28.93
CA ARG A 232 -27.67 -19.52 29.75
C ARG A 232 -27.93 -19.99 31.17
N ALA A 233 -29.13 -19.78 31.71
CA ALA A 233 -29.57 -20.30 32.99
C ALA A 233 -29.63 -21.85 33.02
N LEU A 234 -29.70 -22.48 31.84
CA LEU A 234 -29.61 -23.94 31.67
C LEU A 234 -28.21 -24.50 31.97
N TYR A 235 -27.16 -23.65 32.00
CA TYR A 235 -25.78 -24.06 32.26
C TYR A 235 -25.12 -23.05 33.21
N LYS A 236 -25.29 -23.25 34.52
CA LYS A 236 -24.69 -22.38 35.56
C LYS A 236 -23.23 -22.76 35.80
N THR A 237 -22.30 -21.83 35.58
CA THR A 237 -20.98 -21.83 36.25
C THR A 237 -20.85 -20.57 37.10
N SER A 238 -20.51 -20.79 38.37
CA SER A 238 -20.43 -19.79 39.43
C SER A 238 -19.07 -19.09 39.45
N GLY A 239 -19.06 -17.77 39.31
CA GLY A 239 -17.85 -16.98 39.57
C GLY A 239 -18.06 -15.48 39.36
N THR A 240 -17.97 -14.71 40.45
CA THR A 240 -18.04 -13.24 40.46
C THR A 240 -16.74 -12.62 39.93
N LYS A 241 -16.81 -11.83 38.86
CA LYS A 241 -15.67 -11.04 38.34
C LYS A 241 -15.71 -9.60 38.84
N ARG A 242 -14.60 -9.13 39.43
CA ARG A 242 -14.39 -7.76 39.92
C ARG A 242 -13.83 -6.86 38.79
N ALA A 243 -14.32 -5.63 38.68
CA ALA A 243 -13.95 -4.68 37.62
C ALA A 243 -12.61 -3.96 37.91
N LYS A 244 -11.77 -3.78 36.88
CA LYS A 244 -10.53 -2.98 36.91
C LYS A 244 -10.78 -1.53 36.48
N ARG A 245 -10.10 -0.56 37.11
CA ARG A 245 -10.07 0.86 36.74
C ARG A 245 -8.73 1.21 36.09
N PHE A 246 -8.74 2.09 35.07
CA PHE A 246 -7.55 2.60 34.38
C PHE A 246 -7.43 4.13 34.58
N LYS A 247 -6.20 4.65 34.67
CA LYS A 247 -5.87 6.10 34.74
C LYS A 247 -5.66 6.70 33.34
N THR A 248 -5.94 8.00 33.21
CA THR A 248 -5.82 8.80 31.96
C THR A 248 -4.43 9.43 31.78
N ALA A 249 -4.13 9.86 30.54
CA ALA A 249 -2.85 10.40 30.10
C ALA A 249 -2.63 11.88 30.49
N ASP A 250 -1.34 12.27 30.52
CA ASP A 250 -0.75 13.47 31.12
C ASP A 250 -0.85 14.74 30.24
N ILE A 251 -0.82 15.90 30.89
CA ILE A 251 -1.00 17.26 30.36
C ILE A 251 0.23 17.82 29.62
N HIS A 252 1.34 17.07 29.56
CA HIS A 252 2.64 17.55 29.06
C HIS A 252 2.95 17.19 27.59
N TYR A 253 1.95 16.85 26.77
CA TYR A 253 2.19 16.49 25.37
C TYR A 253 2.35 17.76 24.50
N GLY A 254 3.60 18.20 24.32
CA GLY A 254 4.02 19.52 23.83
C GLY A 254 3.92 19.81 22.32
N ASP A 255 4.04 21.10 22.01
CA ASP A 255 3.95 21.76 20.70
C ASP A 255 5.29 21.70 19.93
N ILE A 256 5.25 21.44 18.62
CA ILE A 256 6.38 20.98 17.77
C ILE A 256 7.11 22.16 17.08
N THR A 257 6.98 23.38 17.59
CA THR A 257 7.43 24.60 16.88
C THR A 257 8.85 25.06 17.19
N VAL A 258 9.54 24.44 18.16
CA VAL A 258 10.90 24.84 18.57
C VAL A 258 11.96 24.28 17.61
N GLN A 259 12.78 25.15 17.04
CA GLN A 259 13.80 24.82 16.02
C GLN A 259 15.20 24.59 16.60
N GLU A 260 15.42 24.92 17.88
CA GLU A 260 16.66 24.62 18.57
C GLU A 260 16.55 23.25 19.25
N PRO A 261 17.62 22.44 19.27
CA PRO A 261 17.67 21.26 20.11
C PRO A 261 17.35 21.70 21.55
N ASP A 262 16.36 21.06 22.17
CA ASP A 262 15.91 21.34 23.54
C ASP A 262 16.93 20.78 24.55
N MET A 263 18.21 21.08 24.32
CA MET A 263 19.34 20.52 25.05
C MET A 263 20.60 21.39 24.92
N PRO A 264 21.44 21.43 25.96
CA PRO A 264 22.73 22.12 25.94
C PRO A 264 23.65 21.66 24.79
N PRO A 265 24.49 22.57 24.23
CA PRO A 265 25.36 22.29 23.07
C PRO A 265 26.34 21.12 23.27
N ASP A 266 26.86 20.95 24.48
CA ASP A 266 27.76 19.87 24.87
C ASP A 266 27.08 18.50 24.82
N ILE A 267 25.84 18.43 25.33
CA ILE A 267 25.03 17.21 25.28
C ILE A 267 24.62 16.91 23.82
N PHE A 268 24.35 17.94 23.03
CA PHE A 268 24.04 17.79 21.61
C PHE A 268 25.22 17.19 20.84
N GLU A 269 26.43 17.74 20.97
CA GLU A 269 27.61 17.21 20.28
C GLU A 269 27.94 15.78 20.73
N LYS A 270 27.77 15.46 22.02
CA LYS A 270 27.92 14.08 22.50
C LYS A 270 26.93 13.14 21.81
N LYS A 271 25.62 13.47 21.81
CA LYS A 271 24.60 12.65 21.15
C LYS A 271 24.80 12.52 19.65
N LYS A 272 25.28 13.58 18.99
CA LYS A 272 25.62 13.58 17.56
C LYS A 272 26.75 12.58 17.28
N ASN A 273 27.81 12.59 18.08
CA ASN A 273 28.91 11.64 17.95
C ASN A 273 28.48 10.21 18.23
N ASP A 274 27.72 9.98 19.31
CA ASP A 274 27.14 8.67 19.64
C ASP A 274 26.26 8.14 18.49
N PHE A 275 25.46 9.02 17.89
CA PHE A 275 24.64 8.67 16.73
C PHE A 275 25.49 8.31 15.51
N LEU A 276 26.50 9.11 15.17
CA LEU A 276 27.41 8.82 14.05
C LEU A 276 28.13 7.48 14.25
N LEU A 277 28.56 7.16 15.46
CA LEU A 277 29.15 5.86 15.78
C LEU A 277 28.13 4.73 15.60
N SER A 278 26.88 4.93 16.03
CA SER A 278 25.82 3.91 15.91
C SER A 278 25.41 3.56 14.47
N ILE A 279 25.67 4.45 13.50
CA ILE A 279 25.36 4.24 12.08
C ILE A 279 26.58 3.83 11.25
N THR A 280 27.79 3.92 11.83
CA THR A 280 29.03 3.52 11.19
C THR A 280 29.11 2.00 11.22
N LEU A 281 29.16 1.41 10.04
CA LEU A 281 29.20 -0.04 9.84
C LEU A 281 30.49 -0.43 9.14
N ASN A 282 30.97 -1.64 9.40
CA ASN A 282 32.08 -2.24 8.66
C ASN A 282 31.63 -2.78 7.28
N ASN A 283 32.57 -3.20 6.43
CA ASN A 283 32.24 -3.68 5.08
C ASN A 283 31.31 -4.90 5.09
N ASP A 284 31.54 -5.85 5.99
CA ASP A 284 30.74 -7.08 6.08
C ASP A 284 29.30 -6.76 6.51
N GLU A 285 29.13 -5.83 7.45
CA GLU A 285 27.84 -5.33 7.94
C GLU A 285 27.09 -4.55 6.86
N ILE A 286 27.80 -3.75 6.05
CA ILE A 286 27.21 -3.03 4.91
C ILE A 286 26.69 -4.03 3.87
N GLU A 287 27.47 -5.06 3.54
CA GLU A 287 27.04 -6.11 2.63
C GLU A 287 25.86 -6.93 3.17
N GLU A 288 25.88 -7.27 4.46
CA GLU A 288 24.79 -7.98 5.10
C GLU A 288 23.51 -7.13 5.11
N LEU A 289 23.64 -5.83 5.36
CA LEU A 289 22.52 -4.90 5.33
C LEU A 289 21.94 -4.78 3.92
N GLU A 290 22.76 -4.67 2.89
CA GLU A 290 22.32 -4.68 1.48
C GLU A 290 21.46 -5.94 1.23
N LYS A 291 21.98 -7.12 1.60
CA LYS A 291 21.30 -8.41 1.42
C LYS A 291 19.96 -8.47 2.13
N LYS A 292 19.89 -8.04 3.40
CA LYS A 292 18.65 -8.01 4.21
C LYS A 292 17.63 -6.98 3.71
N THR A 293 18.07 -5.98 2.95
CA THR A 293 17.24 -4.87 2.49
C THR A 293 16.91 -4.90 1.00
N LYS A 294 17.22 -6.00 0.29
CA LYS A 294 16.89 -6.21 -1.14
C LYS A 294 15.41 -6.08 -1.49
N ALA A 295 14.51 -6.30 -0.53
CA ALA A 295 13.08 -6.09 -0.72
C ALA A 295 12.68 -4.59 -0.68
N GLN A 296 13.64 -3.69 -0.45
CA GLN A 296 13.51 -2.22 -0.45
C GLN A 296 12.30 -1.73 0.33
N SER A 297 11.32 -1.12 -0.34
CA SER A 297 10.10 -0.55 0.27
C SER A 297 9.24 -1.58 1.00
N ASN A 298 9.43 -2.88 0.74
CA ASN A 298 8.77 -3.97 1.45
C ASN A 298 9.53 -4.47 2.69
N SER A 299 10.72 -3.94 2.97
CA SER A 299 11.53 -4.27 4.14
C SER A 299 11.42 -3.18 5.20
N ASP A 300 10.94 -3.54 6.40
CA ASP A 300 10.88 -2.61 7.53
C ASP A 300 12.27 -2.12 7.93
N LEU A 301 13.27 -3.00 7.85
CA LEU A 301 14.67 -2.67 8.12
C LEU A 301 15.18 -1.59 7.15
N TRP A 302 14.87 -1.70 5.86
CA TRP A 302 15.24 -0.70 4.86
C TRP A 302 14.64 0.67 5.20
N ILE A 303 13.40 0.71 5.66
CA ILE A 303 12.73 1.96 6.04
C ILE A 303 13.38 2.58 7.29
N VAL A 304 13.69 1.76 8.29
CA VAL A 304 14.36 2.22 9.53
C VAL A 304 15.76 2.75 9.23
N GLU A 305 16.56 2.04 8.43
CA GLU A 305 17.93 2.47 8.10
C GLU A 305 17.97 3.73 7.23
N ARG A 306 16.96 3.93 6.35
CA ARG A 306 16.84 5.17 5.57
C ARG A 306 16.47 6.39 6.41
N LYS A 307 15.75 6.23 7.52
CA LYS A 307 15.47 7.34 8.44
C LYS A 307 16.73 7.87 9.12
N LYS A 308 17.77 7.05 9.22
CA LYS A 308 19.06 7.41 9.84
C LYS A 308 19.99 8.15 8.87
N ARG A 309 19.69 8.16 7.56
CA ARG A 309 20.64 8.56 6.50
C ARG A 309 20.03 9.48 5.46
N ILE A 310 20.84 10.39 4.93
CA ILE A 310 20.49 11.21 3.79
C ILE A 310 20.56 10.34 2.52
N THR A 311 19.39 10.10 1.94
CA THR A 311 19.26 9.24 0.76
C THR A 311 19.40 10.01 -0.54
N ALA A 312 19.83 9.35 -1.63
CA ALA A 312 19.99 9.95 -2.96
C ALA A 312 18.76 10.75 -3.44
N SER A 313 17.55 10.25 -3.16
CA SER A 313 16.29 10.94 -3.51
C SER A 313 16.08 12.28 -2.78
N LEU A 314 16.69 12.45 -1.61
CA LEU A 314 16.63 13.69 -0.81
C LEU A 314 17.85 14.59 -1.03
N PHE A 315 18.98 14.00 -1.42
CA PHE A 315 20.27 14.67 -1.54
C PHE A 315 20.20 15.93 -2.42
N GLY A 316 19.55 15.83 -3.58
CA GLY A 316 19.39 16.96 -4.50
C GLY A 316 18.57 18.13 -3.93
N GLN A 317 17.63 17.87 -3.01
CA GLN A 317 16.88 18.92 -2.31
C GLN A 317 17.76 19.61 -1.28
N ILE A 318 18.55 18.85 -0.52
CA ILE A 318 19.45 19.38 0.50
C ILE A 318 20.53 20.27 -0.13
N CYS A 319 21.14 19.83 -1.23
CA CYS A 319 22.16 20.64 -1.93
C CYS A 319 21.63 21.95 -2.51
N LYS A 320 20.32 22.07 -2.75
CA LYS A 320 19.67 23.29 -3.28
C LYS A 320 19.09 24.18 -2.19
N MET A 321 19.09 23.72 -0.94
CA MET A 321 18.54 24.46 0.19
C MET A 321 19.44 25.64 0.52
N LYS A 322 18.85 26.83 0.70
CA LYS A 322 19.59 28.03 1.13
C LYS A 322 19.73 28.03 2.64
N ASP A 323 20.77 28.67 3.16
CA ASP A 323 21.01 28.79 4.61
C ASP A 323 19.84 29.48 5.36
N SER A 324 19.09 30.34 4.67
CA SER A 324 17.90 31.01 5.22
C SER A 324 16.63 30.14 5.25
N THR A 325 16.65 28.96 4.61
CA THR A 325 15.48 28.09 4.55
C THR A 325 15.52 27.10 5.72
N PRO A 326 14.51 27.07 6.61
CA PRO A 326 14.49 26.14 7.72
C PRO A 326 14.43 24.69 7.23
N CYS A 327 15.31 23.83 7.74
CA CYS A 327 15.39 22.43 7.36
C CYS A 327 14.28 21.56 7.98
N THR A 328 13.45 22.11 8.87
CA THR A 328 12.42 21.40 9.64
C THR A 328 11.43 20.65 8.76
N ALA A 329 10.99 21.23 7.65
CA ALA A 329 10.09 20.57 6.71
C ALA A 329 10.75 19.37 6.02
N THR A 330 12.03 19.51 5.64
CA THR A 330 12.84 18.44 5.04
C THR A 330 13.07 17.31 6.05
N LEU A 331 13.43 17.64 7.30
CA LEU A 331 13.60 16.67 8.38
C LEU A 331 12.28 15.96 8.72
N LYS A 332 11.17 16.70 8.78
CA LYS A 332 9.83 16.13 9.01
C LYS A 332 9.46 15.16 7.89
N ASN A 333 9.75 15.51 6.63
CA ASN A 333 9.53 14.60 5.51
C ASN A 333 10.44 13.38 5.57
N MET A 334 11.70 13.52 5.99
CA MET A 334 12.64 12.40 6.13
C MET A 334 12.22 11.43 7.22
N LEU A 335 11.83 11.92 8.40
CA LEU A 335 11.53 11.10 9.58
C LEU A 335 10.06 10.62 9.61
N TYR A 336 9.15 11.47 9.16
CA TYR A 336 7.69 11.34 9.34
C TYR A 336 6.91 11.43 8.03
N SER A 337 7.52 11.05 6.89
CA SER A 337 6.80 11.07 5.61
C SER A 337 5.42 10.41 5.71
N THR A 338 4.39 11.19 5.39
CA THR A 338 2.99 10.75 5.32
C THR A 338 2.57 10.40 3.90
N PHE A 339 3.51 10.44 2.95
CA PHE A 339 3.23 10.13 1.56
C PHE A 339 2.79 8.67 1.42
N THR A 340 1.63 8.47 0.81
CA THR A 340 1.00 7.15 0.59
C THR A 340 0.88 6.80 -0.89
N GLY A 341 1.52 7.58 -1.77
CA GLY A 341 1.45 7.41 -3.22
C GLY A 341 0.36 8.24 -3.89
N ASN A 342 0.67 8.78 -5.07
CA ASN A 342 -0.25 9.37 -6.02
C ASN A 342 -0.40 8.47 -7.26
N ASP A 343 -1.29 8.81 -8.20
CA ASP A 343 -1.52 8.01 -9.41
C ASP A 343 -0.24 7.81 -10.23
N ALA A 344 0.61 8.83 -10.32
CA ALA A 344 1.88 8.75 -11.04
C ALA A 344 2.86 7.76 -10.39
N THR A 345 2.98 7.75 -9.05
CA THR A 345 3.82 6.78 -8.34
C THR A 345 3.27 5.37 -8.42
N ARG A 346 1.93 5.21 -8.37
CA ARG A 346 1.29 3.89 -8.54
C ARG A 346 1.53 3.33 -9.93
N TYR A 347 1.44 4.18 -10.96
CA TYR A 347 1.79 3.84 -12.32
C TYR A 347 3.27 3.43 -12.41
N GLY A 348 4.16 4.26 -11.85
CA GLY A 348 5.60 3.96 -11.73
C GLY A 348 5.88 2.55 -11.22
N THR A 349 5.41 2.25 -10.00
CA THR A 349 5.59 0.96 -9.34
C THR A 349 4.95 -0.21 -10.10
N ALA A 350 3.82 0.01 -10.78
CA ALA A 350 3.15 -1.05 -11.55
C ALA A 350 3.91 -1.43 -12.83
N HIS A 351 4.55 -0.45 -13.49
CA HIS A 351 5.24 -0.65 -14.76
C HIS A 351 6.75 -0.92 -14.60
N GLU A 352 7.32 -0.68 -13.43
CA GLU A 352 8.74 -0.91 -13.13
C GLU A 352 9.18 -2.35 -13.46
N THR A 353 8.42 -3.36 -13.04
CA THR A 353 8.77 -4.76 -13.34
C THR A 353 8.75 -5.06 -14.83
N THR A 354 7.79 -4.50 -15.57
CA THR A 354 7.71 -4.63 -17.03
C THR A 354 8.89 -3.91 -17.70
N ALA A 355 9.25 -2.73 -17.20
CA ALA A 355 10.40 -1.97 -17.66
C ALA A 355 11.72 -2.72 -17.47
N ILE A 356 11.90 -3.38 -16.33
CA ILE A 356 13.06 -4.24 -16.07
C ILE A 356 13.09 -5.39 -17.08
N ALA A 357 11.98 -6.11 -17.27
CA ALA A 357 11.93 -7.23 -18.21
C ALA A 357 12.26 -6.80 -19.66
N ASP A 358 11.74 -5.66 -20.10
CA ASP A 358 12.05 -5.09 -21.41
C ASP A 358 13.52 -4.68 -21.54
N LEU A 359 14.10 -4.13 -20.46
CA LEU A 359 15.52 -3.78 -20.39
C LEU A 359 16.40 -5.03 -20.47
N GLU A 360 16.06 -6.09 -19.73
CA GLU A 360 16.77 -7.38 -19.75
C GLU A 360 16.80 -7.99 -21.15
N ILE A 361 15.67 -7.94 -21.87
CA ILE A 361 15.58 -8.44 -23.25
C ILE A 361 16.46 -7.61 -24.19
N LYS A 362 16.45 -6.28 -24.06
CA LYS A 362 17.21 -5.37 -24.93
C LYS A 362 18.71 -5.49 -24.71
N ILE A 363 19.14 -5.53 -23.46
CA ILE A 363 20.57 -5.61 -23.08
C ILE A 363 21.07 -7.06 -23.16
N LYS A 364 20.16 -8.05 -23.20
CA LYS A 364 20.46 -9.49 -23.14
C LYS A 364 21.25 -9.89 -21.89
N GLN A 365 21.02 -9.17 -20.79
CA GLN A 365 21.64 -9.39 -19.50
C GLN A 365 20.60 -9.22 -18.40
N LYS A 366 20.68 -10.07 -17.37
CA LYS A 366 19.76 -10.04 -16.22
C LYS A 366 20.08 -8.87 -15.30
N VAL A 367 19.03 -8.22 -14.80
CA VAL A 367 19.13 -7.17 -13.78
C VAL A 367 19.03 -7.83 -12.41
N THR A 368 19.99 -7.52 -11.54
CA THR A 368 20.02 -8.05 -10.17
C THR A 368 19.34 -7.06 -9.22
N PRO A 369 18.40 -7.51 -8.36
CA PRO A 369 17.78 -6.65 -7.35
C PRO A 369 18.82 -6.28 -6.28
N CYS A 370 18.67 -5.08 -5.71
CA CYS A 370 19.60 -4.56 -4.72
C CYS A 370 18.90 -3.86 -3.55
N GLY A 371 19.57 -3.85 -2.41
CA GLY A 371 19.10 -3.23 -1.18
C GLY A 371 19.58 -1.79 -0.99
N LEU A 372 19.85 -1.43 0.26
CA LEU A 372 20.40 -0.13 0.64
C LEU A 372 21.93 -0.18 0.65
N PHE A 373 22.57 0.65 -0.17
CA PHE A 373 24.00 0.91 -0.13
C PHE A 373 24.31 2.07 0.81
N ILE A 374 25.38 1.94 1.59
CA ILE A 374 25.88 2.95 2.52
C ILE A 374 27.28 3.38 2.06
N CYS A 375 27.56 4.68 2.14
CA CYS A 375 28.90 5.18 1.89
C CYS A 375 29.80 4.91 3.12
N MET A 376 30.90 4.19 2.91
CA MET A 376 31.85 3.83 3.97
C MET A 376 32.46 5.08 4.63
N ASP A 377 32.93 6.04 3.83
CA ASP A 377 33.55 7.27 4.34
C ASP A 377 32.55 8.22 5.03
N LYS A 378 31.28 8.14 4.61
CA LYS A 378 30.20 9.01 5.09
C LYS A 378 28.97 8.16 5.43
N PRO A 379 28.95 7.51 6.60
CA PRO A 379 27.90 6.56 6.98
C PRO A 379 26.48 7.16 7.01
N TYR A 380 26.38 8.49 7.11
CA TYR A 380 25.12 9.23 7.02
C TYR A 380 24.58 9.39 5.59
N LEU A 381 25.29 8.91 4.55
CA LEU A 381 24.83 8.89 3.16
C LEU A 381 24.44 7.47 2.75
N GLY A 382 23.35 7.34 1.98
CA GLY A 382 22.95 6.05 1.39
C GLY A 382 22.12 6.17 0.12
N ALA A 383 22.01 5.06 -0.62
CA ALA A 383 21.25 4.99 -1.86
C ALA A 383 20.67 3.59 -2.09
N SER A 384 19.52 3.49 -2.74
CA SER A 384 18.99 2.24 -3.30
C SER A 384 18.70 2.48 -4.77
N PRO A 385 19.52 1.95 -5.69
CA PRO A 385 19.21 1.96 -7.11
C PRO A 385 18.04 1.00 -7.41
N ASP A 386 17.45 1.13 -8.61
CA ASP A 386 16.35 0.25 -9.03
C ASP A 386 16.87 -1.14 -9.46
N GLY A 387 18.14 -1.23 -9.85
CA GLY A 387 18.80 -2.52 -10.12
C GLY A 387 20.29 -2.40 -10.44
N LEU A 388 20.97 -3.55 -10.46
CA LEU A 388 22.37 -3.68 -10.83
C LEU A 388 22.52 -4.44 -12.14
N LEU A 389 23.45 -4.01 -12.98
CA LEU A 389 23.82 -4.67 -14.23
C LEU A 389 25.29 -5.10 -14.16
N GLY A 390 25.52 -6.37 -13.80
CA GLY A 390 26.88 -6.86 -13.49
C GLY A 390 27.45 -6.18 -12.24
N GLU A 391 28.76 -5.99 -12.21
CA GLU A 391 29.48 -5.46 -11.04
C GLU A 391 29.63 -3.93 -11.04
N ASP A 392 29.65 -3.28 -12.23
CA ASP A 392 30.05 -1.87 -12.37
C ASP A 392 28.94 -0.90 -12.82
N SER A 393 27.71 -1.38 -13.01
CA SER A 393 26.63 -0.57 -13.60
C SER A 393 25.36 -0.55 -12.78
N LEU A 394 24.84 0.66 -12.57
CA LEU A 394 23.60 0.93 -11.83
C LEU A 394 22.48 1.29 -12.79
N ILE A 395 21.28 0.79 -12.50
CA ILE A 395 20.07 1.07 -13.28
C ILE A 395 19.14 1.95 -12.44
N GLU A 396 18.64 3.00 -13.07
CA GLU A 396 17.54 3.82 -12.57
C GLU A 396 16.42 3.77 -13.62
N ILE A 397 15.20 3.48 -13.21
CA ILE A 397 14.04 3.30 -14.07
C ILE A 397 13.04 4.42 -13.80
N LYS A 398 12.48 4.96 -14.88
CA LYS A 398 11.39 5.93 -14.81
C LYS A 398 10.25 5.48 -15.71
N CYS A 399 9.06 5.37 -15.15
CA CYS A 399 7.82 5.11 -15.89
C CYS A 399 6.86 6.30 -15.67
N PRO A 400 6.95 7.36 -16.49
CA PRO A 400 6.12 8.55 -16.31
C PRO A 400 4.69 8.31 -16.82
N SER A 401 3.70 8.44 -15.93
CA SER A 401 2.28 8.35 -16.29
C SER A 401 1.83 9.37 -17.35
N SER A 402 2.47 10.55 -17.41
CA SER A 402 2.13 11.61 -18.37
C SER A 402 2.53 11.30 -19.81
N ALA A 403 3.36 10.28 -20.01
CA ALA A 403 3.75 9.78 -21.33
C ALA A 403 3.25 8.33 -21.56
N ALA A 404 2.28 7.88 -20.78
CA ALA A 404 1.60 6.61 -21.01
C ALA A 404 0.93 6.60 -22.40
N GLY A 405 1.10 5.52 -23.17
CA GLY A 405 0.54 5.36 -24.50
C GLY A 405 1.37 5.97 -25.65
N PHE A 406 2.43 6.71 -25.34
CA PHE A 406 3.32 7.28 -26.37
C PHE A 406 4.53 6.40 -26.61
N THR A 407 5.02 6.37 -27.86
CA THR A 407 6.38 5.92 -28.12
C THR A 407 7.40 6.93 -27.59
N PRO A 408 8.66 6.52 -27.32
CA PRO A 408 9.75 7.44 -26.98
C PRO A 408 9.89 8.64 -27.92
N LEU A 409 9.72 8.42 -29.22
CA LEU A 409 9.76 9.47 -30.23
C LEU A 409 8.60 10.46 -30.10
N GLU A 410 7.38 9.97 -29.86
CA GLU A 410 6.19 10.81 -29.76
C GLU A 410 6.18 11.60 -28.45
N ALA A 411 6.60 10.98 -27.34
CA ALA A 411 6.70 11.64 -26.05
C ALA A 411 7.62 12.87 -26.11
N VAL A 412 8.77 12.75 -26.78
CA VAL A 412 9.74 13.86 -26.96
C VAL A 412 9.17 14.97 -27.83
N ARG A 413 8.43 14.62 -28.88
CA ARG A 413 7.85 15.60 -29.80
C ARG A 413 6.67 16.36 -29.19
N GLN A 414 5.89 15.72 -28.34
CA GLN A 414 4.64 16.28 -27.81
C GLN A 414 4.75 16.85 -26.39
N LYS A 415 5.84 16.56 -25.67
CA LYS A 415 6.04 17.02 -24.28
C LYS A 415 7.40 17.68 -24.15
N GLU A 416 7.42 18.99 -23.92
CA GLU A 416 8.63 19.83 -23.83
C GLU A 416 9.62 19.41 -22.72
N ASN A 417 9.18 18.61 -21.75
CA ASN A 417 9.99 18.16 -20.61
C ASN A 417 10.83 16.88 -20.89
N TYR A 418 10.79 16.34 -22.10
CA TYR A 418 11.47 15.09 -22.45
C TYR A 418 12.52 15.30 -23.55
N ILE A 419 13.75 14.82 -23.32
CA ILE A 419 14.86 14.95 -24.27
C ILE A 419 15.39 13.56 -24.63
N LEU A 420 15.65 13.33 -25.91
CA LEU A 420 16.41 12.17 -26.39
C LEU A 420 17.89 12.39 -26.13
N CYS A 421 18.48 11.62 -25.22
CA CYS A 421 19.93 11.55 -25.11
C CYS A 421 20.45 10.47 -26.06
N GLY A 422 20.68 10.87 -27.32
CA GLY A 422 21.53 10.13 -28.24
C GLY A 422 22.98 10.50 -27.98
N ASN A 423 23.73 9.59 -27.33
CA ASN A 423 25.21 9.40 -27.39
C ASN A 423 25.79 8.92 -26.04
N PHE A 424 25.43 7.71 -25.62
CA PHE A 424 26.44 6.89 -24.91
C PHE A 424 27.07 5.99 -25.97
N LYS A 425 28.37 6.19 -26.24
CA LYS A 425 29.16 5.33 -27.12
C LYS A 425 29.22 3.92 -26.50
N TRP A 426 28.26 3.08 -26.87
CA TRP A 426 28.45 1.64 -26.84
C TRP A 426 29.38 1.29 -27.99
N ASN A 427 30.62 0.95 -27.69
CA ASN A 427 31.53 0.48 -28.72
C ASN A 427 30.98 -0.81 -29.34
N LYS A 428 30.59 -0.67 -30.62
CA LYS A 428 30.37 -1.68 -31.66
C LYS A 428 29.21 -2.65 -31.44
N THR A 429 28.01 -2.26 -31.88
CA THR A 429 27.46 -2.67 -33.19
C THR A 429 26.10 -2.01 -33.45
N LYS A 430 25.85 -1.69 -34.72
CA LYS A 430 24.76 -0.87 -35.23
C LYS A 430 23.37 -1.41 -34.87
N LYS A 431 22.51 -0.56 -34.28
CA LYS A 431 21.15 -0.15 -34.75
C LYS A 431 20.31 0.39 -33.58
N ASN A 432 19.88 1.64 -33.73
CA ASN A 432 18.77 2.36 -33.07
C ASN A 432 18.26 1.84 -31.71
N THR A 433 18.62 2.52 -30.62
CA THR A 433 17.76 2.55 -29.42
C THR A 433 17.92 3.89 -28.68
N GLN A 434 16.78 4.53 -28.42
CA GLN A 434 16.66 5.87 -27.88
C GLN A 434 16.53 5.85 -26.34
N LEU A 435 17.36 6.65 -25.67
CA LEU A 435 17.33 6.89 -24.23
C LEU A 435 16.60 8.21 -23.96
N LEU A 436 15.66 8.22 -23.03
CA LEU A 436 14.85 9.37 -22.67
C LEU A 436 15.24 9.84 -21.27
N LEU A 437 15.81 11.04 -21.16
CA LEU A 437 16.13 11.66 -19.85
C LEU A 437 15.22 12.89 -19.66
N PRO A 438 14.50 13.01 -18.54
CA PRO A 438 14.10 14.31 -18.03
C PRO A 438 15.35 14.97 -17.44
N GLY A 439 16.06 15.77 -18.24
CA GLY A 439 17.18 16.65 -17.86
C GLY A 439 18.27 16.04 -16.96
N SER A 440 19.37 15.55 -17.55
CA SER A 440 20.58 15.18 -16.78
C SER A 440 21.74 16.14 -17.03
N ARG A 441 22.38 16.60 -15.95
CA ARG A 441 23.77 17.10 -15.99
C ARG A 441 24.70 15.88 -15.90
N THR A 442 25.63 15.75 -16.86
CA THR A 442 26.74 14.80 -16.79
C THR A 442 27.79 15.31 -15.81
N THR A 443 28.09 14.56 -14.76
CA THR A 443 29.30 14.78 -13.95
C THR A 443 30.40 13.88 -14.50
N ASN A 444 31.46 14.50 -15.00
CA ASN A 444 32.74 13.84 -15.23
C ASN A 444 33.36 13.58 -13.86
N ASP A 445 33.25 12.36 -13.33
CA ASP A 445 34.34 11.72 -12.60
C ASP A 445 34.00 10.27 -12.20
N ASN A 446 34.94 9.39 -12.57
CA ASN A 446 35.26 8.04 -12.10
C ASN A 446 34.22 6.87 -12.05
N LYS A 447 34.54 5.87 -12.90
CA LYS A 447 34.39 4.40 -12.82
C LYS A 447 33.02 3.73 -12.61
N THR A 448 31.92 4.44 -12.33
CA THR A 448 30.58 3.80 -12.28
C THR A 448 29.74 4.19 -13.49
N LYS A 449 29.21 3.22 -14.24
CA LYS A 449 28.32 3.50 -15.38
C LYS A 449 26.87 3.58 -14.88
N PHE A 450 26.26 4.75 -14.99
CA PHE A 450 24.84 4.94 -14.67
C PHE A 450 24.00 4.79 -15.94
N LEU A 451 22.99 3.91 -15.88
CA LEU A 451 22.03 3.71 -16.96
C LEU A 451 20.64 4.16 -16.51
N LEU A 452 20.15 5.28 -17.04
CA LEU A 452 18.77 5.70 -16.86
C LEU A 452 17.91 5.08 -17.97
N PHE A 453 16.94 4.26 -17.60
CA PHE A 453 15.97 3.67 -18.52
C PHE A 453 14.59 4.27 -18.31
N CYS A 454 14.11 5.01 -19.31
CA CYS A 454 12.73 5.47 -19.32
C CYS A 454 11.87 4.46 -20.08
N TYR A 455 10.91 3.86 -19.39
CA TYR A 455 9.93 2.96 -19.99
C TYR A 455 8.68 3.75 -20.33
N LEU A 456 8.27 3.62 -21.59
CA LEU A 456 7.02 4.13 -22.09
C LEU A 456 6.21 2.95 -22.61
N ASP A 457 5.00 2.83 -22.09
CA ASP A 457 4.03 1.84 -22.54
C ASP A 457 3.53 2.26 -23.93
N ALA A 458 4.30 1.92 -24.95
CA ALA A 458 3.97 2.21 -26.34
C ALA A 458 2.94 1.18 -26.82
N LYS A 459 1.73 1.64 -27.15
CA LYS A 459 0.77 0.81 -27.87
C LYS A 459 1.35 0.49 -29.25
N TRP A 460 1.68 -0.77 -29.49
CA TRP A 460 1.99 -1.25 -30.83
C TRP A 460 0.74 -1.16 -31.69
N HIS A 461 0.56 -0.04 -32.37
CA HIS A 461 -0.30 0.01 -33.56
C HIS A 461 0.37 -0.87 -34.61
N ARG A 462 -0.16 -2.08 -34.80
CA ARG A 462 0.03 -2.81 -36.06
C ARG A 462 -0.71 -2.00 -37.12
N ASN A 463 0.04 -1.30 -37.96
CA ASN A 463 -0.43 -1.04 -39.32
C ASN A 463 -0.26 -2.31 -40.14
#